data_AF-A0A6A7Z0M1-F1
#
_entry.id   AF-A0A6A7Z0M1-F1
#
_cell.length_a   1.000
_cell.length_b   1.000
_cell.length_c   1.000
_cell.angle_alpha   90.00
_cell.angle_beta   90.00
_cell.angle_gamma   90.00
#
_symmetry.space_group_name_H-M   'P 1'
#
loop_
_entity.id
_entity.type
_entity.pdbx_description
1 polymer ?
#
loop_
_entity_poly.entity_id
_entity_poly.type
_entity_poly.pdbx_seq_one_letter_code
_entity_poly.pdbx_strand_id
1 'polypeptide(L)'
;MLPYLTELTKQFTKYALVDVAKMDSTHAIRMYELIMQWESVGRREISIDELREWFQLQDKYPSIKDFKLRVLDPAIAQINEHSPIMVGWTQKKTGRKITHLIFDFAPKNSAKKVAKMNSKNKLLDAEVAKLARPGETWEQARVRLNQRI
;
A
#
# COMPACT_ATOMS: atom_id res chain seq x y z
N MET A 1 -24.42 30.47 5.25
CA MET A 1 -23.37 29.61 5.85
C MET A 1 -23.42 28.13 5.42
N LEU A 2 -24.15 27.75 4.36
CA LEU A 2 -24.25 26.35 3.90
C LEU A 2 -23.30 25.85 2.77
N PRO A 3 -22.43 26.66 2.10
CA PRO A 3 -21.73 26.15 0.90
C PRO A 3 -20.56 25.20 1.22
N TYR A 4 -19.95 25.30 2.41
CA TYR A 4 -18.80 24.47 2.78
C TYR A 4 -19.20 23.03 3.15
N LEU A 5 -20.39 22.82 3.73
CA LEU A 5 -20.85 21.49 4.11
C LEU A 5 -21.11 20.61 2.87
N THR A 6 -21.61 21.22 1.80
CA THR A 6 -21.91 20.53 0.53
C THR A 6 -20.65 20.18 -0.26
N GLU A 7 -19.61 21.00 -0.21
CA GLU A 7 -18.30 20.66 -0.77
C GLU A 7 -17.58 19.57 0.06
N LEU A 8 -17.74 19.58 1.40
CA LEU A 8 -17.31 18.46 2.25
C LEU A 8 -17.95 17.15 1.79
N THR A 9 -19.27 17.07 1.66
CA THR A 9 -19.95 15.80 1.29
C THR A 9 -19.55 15.22 -0.07
N LYS A 10 -19.06 16.05 -0.99
CA LYS A 10 -18.68 15.61 -2.35
C LYS A 10 -17.27 15.02 -2.41
N GLN A 11 -16.39 15.40 -1.48
CA GLN A 11 -15.01 14.93 -1.38
C GLN A 11 -14.75 13.94 -0.25
N PHE A 12 -15.69 13.78 0.69
CA PHE A 12 -15.67 12.67 1.63
C PHE A 12 -15.86 11.36 0.85
N THR A 13 -14.75 10.84 0.33
CA THR A 13 -14.29 9.48 0.62
C THR A 13 -15.36 8.39 0.53
N LYS A 14 -16.24 8.45 -0.48
CA LYS A 14 -17.22 7.40 -0.78
C LYS A 14 -16.56 6.03 -0.92
N TYR A 15 -15.34 6.01 -1.46
CA TYR A 15 -14.50 4.81 -1.55
C TYR A 15 -13.95 4.37 -0.18
N ALA A 16 -13.49 5.30 0.67
CA ALA A 16 -13.01 4.98 2.00
C ALA A 16 -14.09 4.31 2.86
N LEU A 17 -15.36 4.71 2.73
CA LEU A 17 -16.44 4.21 3.59
C LEU A 17 -16.64 2.68 3.44
N VAL A 18 -16.54 2.15 2.22
CA VAL A 18 -16.66 0.70 1.97
C VAL A 18 -15.46 -0.07 2.51
N ASP A 19 -14.27 0.53 2.46
CA ASP A 19 -13.03 -0.08 2.95
C ASP A 19 -12.97 -0.04 4.49
N VAL A 20 -13.31 1.10 5.07
CA VAL A 20 -13.40 1.37 6.51
C VAL A 20 -14.49 0.54 7.18
N ALA A 21 -15.64 0.32 6.51
CA ALA A 21 -16.73 -0.49 7.06
C ALA A 21 -16.35 -1.96 7.34
N LYS A 22 -15.24 -2.43 6.78
CA LYS A 22 -14.69 -3.78 7.02
C LYS A 22 -13.60 -3.80 8.09
N MET A 23 -13.16 -2.64 8.57
CA MET A 23 -12.12 -2.53 9.59
C MET A 23 -12.77 -2.42 10.98
N ASP A 24 -12.41 -3.33 11.87
CA ASP A 24 -12.97 -3.35 13.23
C ASP A 24 -12.20 -2.42 14.20
N SER A 25 -10.95 -2.07 13.87
CA SER A 25 -10.11 -1.25 14.75
C SER A 25 -10.27 0.23 14.44
N THR A 26 -10.69 1.03 15.42
CA THR A 26 -10.73 2.50 15.31
C THR A 26 -9.37 3.09 14.90
N HIS A 27 -8.27 2.48 15.36
CA HIS A 27 -6.92 2.89 14.98
C HIS A 27 -6.60 2.58 13.52
N ALA A 28 -7.11 1.47 12.97
CA ALA A 28 -6.97 1.15 11.55
C ALA A 28 -7.69 2.18 10.69
N ILE A 29 -8.91 2.55 11.08
CA ILE A 29 -9.71 3.57 10.40
C ILE A 29 -8.98 4.90 10.39
N ARG A 30 -8.54 5.41 11.55
CA ARG A 30 -7.79 6.67 11.64
C ARG A 30 -6.48 6.63 10.86
N MET A 31 -5.74 5.52 10.93
CA MET A 31 -4.50 5.36 10.18
C MET A 31 -4.77 5.41 8.67
N TYR A 32 -5.83 4.74 8.21
CA TYR A 32 -6.22 4.75 6.81
C TYR A 32 -6.56 6.16 6.32
N GLU A 33 -7.33 6.92 7.10
CA GLU A 33 -7.65 8.32 6.81
C GLU A 33 -6.38 9.18 6.68
N LEU A 34 -5.43 9.04 7.61
CA LEU A 34 -4.15 9.75 7.59
C LEU A 34 -3.31 9.43 6.35
N ILE A 35 -3.37 8.20 5.86
CA ILE A 35 -2.64 7.75 4.67
C ILE A 35 -3.33 8.26 3.41
N MET A 36 -4.66 8.17 3.32
CA MET A 36 -5.44 8.62 2.16
C MET A 36 -5.33 10.11 1.92
N GLN A 37 -5.15 10.92 2.97
CA GLN A 37 -4.84 12.34 2.81
C GLN A 37 -3.56 12.61 2.00
N TRP A 38 -2.62 11.66 1.99
CA TRP A 38 -1.32 11.77 1.31
C TRP A 38 -1.15 10.75 0.18
N GLU A 39 -2.23 10.14 -0.32
CA GLU A 39 -2.20 9.05 -1.31
C GLU A 39 -1.33 9.39 -2.52
N SER A 40 -1.42 10.62 -3.04
CA SER A 40 -0.67 11.07 -4.22
C SER A 40 0.85 11.10 -4.02
N VAL A 41 1.32 11.22 -2.77
CA VAL A 41 2.76 11.27 -2.44
C VAL A 41 3.31 9.86 -2.23
N GLY A 42 2.51 8.93 -1.73
CA GLY A 42 2.91 7.54 -1.51
C GLY A 42 3.84 7.32 -0.31
N ARG A 43 4.21 8.39 0.40
CA ARG A 43 5.11 8.34 1.56
C ARG A 43 4.80 9.43 2.57
N ARG A 44 4.88 9.12 3.87
CA ARG A 44 4.69 10.09 4.95
C ARG A 44 5.56 9.76 6.16
N GLU A 45 6.30 10.75 6.67
CA GLU A 45 7.00 10.66 7.96
C GLU A 45 6.14 11.32 9.05
N ILE A 46 5.97 10.64 10.18
CA ILE A 46 5.13 11.09 11.30
C ILE A 46 5.86 10.79 12.62
N SER A 47 5.86 11.73 13.56
CA SER A 47 6.42 11.47 14.89
C SER A 47 5.55 10.51 15.69
N ILE A 48 6.16 9.80 16.64
CA ILE A 48 5.42 8.90 17.53
C ILE A 48 4.43 9.68 18.40
N ASP A 49 4.79 10.89 18.81
CA ASP A 49 3.96 11.71 19.69
C ASP A 49 2.70 12.21 18.96
N GLU A 50 2.83 12.67 17.71
CA GLU A 50 1.68 13.03 16.87
C GLU A 50 0.75 11.82 16.63
N LEU A 51 1.31 10.63 16.36
CA LEU A 51 0.49 9.42 16.18
C LEU A 51 -0.29 9.08 17.45
N ARG A 52 0.32 9.23 18.63
CA ARG A 52 -0.36 8.99 19.91
C ARG A 52 -1.48 9.99 20.15
N GLU A 53 -1.25 11.25 19.81
CA GLU A 53 -2.26 12.31 19.90
C GLU A 53 -3.45 12.02 18.97
N TRP A 54 -3.19 11.73 17.69
CA TRP A 54 -4.24 11.42 16.72
C TRP A 54 -4.99 10.14 17.05
N PHE A 55 -4.34 9.17 17.67
CA PHE A 55 -5.00 7.95 18.15
C PHE A 55 -5.62 8.11 19.53
N GLN A 56 -5.53 9.29 20.15
CA GLN A 56 -6.08 9.59 21.47
C GLN A 56 -5.61 8.58 22.53
N LEU A 57 -4.36 8.14 22.43
CA LEU A 57 -3.79 7.12 23.31
C LEU A 57 -3.27 7.69 24.63
N GLN A 58 -3.07 9.01 24.74
CA GLN A 58 -2.54 9.66 25.95
C GLN A 58 -1.31 8.88 26.47
N ASP A 59 -1.34 8.41 27.73
CA ASP A 59 -0.26 7.64 28.36
C ASP A 59 -0.36 6.12 28.12
N LYS A 60 -1.30 5.65 27.29
CA LYS A 60 -1.42 4.22 26.97
C LYS A 60 -0.27 3.78 26.07
N TYR A 61 0.22 2.56 26.35
CA TYR A 61 1.33 1.96 25.64
C TYR A 61 2.59 2.85 25.64
N PRO A 62 3.13 3.21 26.82
CA PRO A 62 4.26 4.14 26.92
C PRO A 62 5.52 3.58 26.24
N SER A 63 5.68 2.25 26.25
CA SER A 63 6.70 1.56 25.47
C SER A 63 6.36 1.58 23.98
N ILE A 64 7.32 2.00 23.16
CA ILE A 64 7.21 1.95 21.69
C ILE A 64 6.98 0.52 21.18
N LYS A 65 7.49 -0.50 21.89
CA LYS A 65 7.27 -1.91 21.56
C LYS A 65 5.78 -2.27 21.68
N ASP A 66 5.14 -1.83 22.76
CA ASP A 66 3.74 -2.14 23.02
C ASP A 66 2.83 -1.35 22.07
N PHE A 67 3.16 -0.09 21.79
CA PHE A 67 2.46 0.72 20.81
C PHE A 67 2.46 0.03 19.43
N LYS A 68 3.61 -0.49 19.00
CA LYS A 68 3.69 -1.22 17.74
C LYS A 68 2.83 -2.47 17.74
N LEU A 69 3.05 -3.33 18.73
CA LEU A 69 2.39 -4.63 18.80
C LEU A 69 0.86 -4.53 18.92
N ARG A 70 0.36 -3.54 19.67
CA ARG A 70 -1.07 -3.45 20.02
C ARG A 70 -1.85 -2.45 19.17
N VAL A 71 -1.18 -1.51 18.53
CA VAL A 71 -1.85 -0.43 17.78
C VAL A 71 -1.39 -0.42 16.33
N LEU A 72 -0.09 -0.24 16.10
CA LEU A 72 0.44 -0.03 14.75
C LEU A 72 0.27 -1.27 13.87
N ASP A 73 0.77 -2.41 14.33
CA ASP A 73 0.82 -3.64 13.53
C ASP A 73 -0.60 -4.16 13.23
N PRO A 74 -1.54 -4.20 14.21
CA PRO A 74 -2.93 -4.55 13.91
C PRO A 74 -3.61 -3.57 12.95
N ALA A 75 -3.35 -2.26 13.09
CA ALA A 75 -3.93 -1.27 12.20
C ALA A 75 -3.45 -1.45 10.75
N ILE A 76 -2.14 -1.61 10.57
CA ILE A 76 -1.53 -1.82 9.25
C ILE A 76 -1.99 -3.14 8.63
N ALA A 77 -2.11 -4.21 9.43
CA ALA A 77 -2.62 -5.49 8.96
C ALA A 77 -4.06 -5.37 8.43
N GLN A 78 -4.97 -4.74 9.19
CA GLN A 78 -6.35 -4.54 8.75
C GLN A 78 -6.45 -3.67 7.50
N ILE A 79 -5.65 -2.61 7.39
CA ILE A 79 -5.59 -1.79 6.17
C ILE A 79 -5.15 -2.64 4.98
N ASN A 80 -4.06 -3.39 5.15
CA ASN A 80 -3.53 -4.28 4.13
C ASN A 80 -4.46 -5.45 3.78
N GLU A 81 -5.42 -5.79 4.62
CA GLU A 81 -6.41 -6.82 4.34
C GLU A 81 -7.63 -6.23 3.61
N HIS A 82 -8.24 -5.19 4.17
CA HIS A 82 -9.57 -4.74 3.81
C HIS A 82 -9.63 -3.62 2.77
N SER A 83 -8.52 -2.90 2.53
CA SER A 83 -8.46 -1.76 1.62
C SER A 83 -7.75 -2.08 0.29
N PRO A 84 -7.91 -1.27 -0.77
CA PRO A 84 -7.21 -1.45 -2.04
C PRO A 84 -5.74 -0.97 -2.02
N ILE A 85 -5.24 -0.50 -0.87
CA ILE A 85 -3.86 -0.03 -0.71
C ILE A 85 -3.01 -1.03 0.06
N MET A 86 -1.71 -0.98 -0.18
CA MET A 86 -0.70 -1.67 0.60
C MET A 86 0.13 -0.62 1.33
N VAL A 87 0.35 -0.83 2.62
CA VAL A 87 1.07 0.06 3.53
C VAL A 87 2.18 -0.73 4.20
N GLY A 88 3.40 -0.20 4.11
CA GLY A 88 4.55 -0.61 4.90
C GLY A 88 5.00 0.53 5.81
N TRP A 89 5.79 0.21 6.83
CA TRP A 89 6.37 1.22 7.69
C TRP A 89 7.81 0.87 8.08
N THR A 90 8.60 1.90 8.29
CA THR A 90 9.96 1.83 8.83
C THR A 90 10.13 2.81 9.98
N GLN A 91 11.17 2.63 10.79
CA GLN A 91 11.43 3.45 11.97
C GLN A 91 12.64 4.36 11.76
N LYS A 92 12.51 5.62 12.15
CA LYS A 92 13.62 6.58 12.20
C LYS A 92 14.03 6.79 13.65
N LYS A 93 15.34 6.74 13.89
CA LYS A 93 15.93 6.94 15.22
C LYS A 93 16.67 8.26 15.30
N THR A 94 16.57 8.91 16.45
CA THR A 94 17.43 10.02 16.84
C THR A 94 18.26 9.56 18.03
N GLY A 95 19.53 9.23 17.77
CA GLY A 95 20.38 8.52 18.73
C GLY A 95 19.83 7.13 19.05
N ARG A 96 19.62 6.82 20.34
CA ARG A 96 19.09 5.52 20.79
C ARG A 96 17.56 5.44 20.75
N LYS A 97 16.87 6.58 20.68
CA LYS A 97 15.40 6.64 20.73
C LYS A 97 14.82 6.57 19.32
N ILE A 98 13.73 5.82 19.17
CA ILE A 98 12.89 5.90 17.97
C ILE A 98 12.05 7.16 18.12
N THR A 99 12.05 8.01 17.11
CA THR A 99 11.36 9.31 17.13
C THR A 99 10.23 9.38 16.11
N HIS A 100 10.44 8.82 14.91
CA HIS A 100 9.48 8.89 13.82
C HIS A 100 9.21 7.51 13.21
N LEU A 101 8.05 7.38 12.61
CA LEU A 101 7.66 6.29 11.75
C LEU A 101 7.49 6.83 10.33
N ILE A 102 8.06 6.13 9.36
CA ILE A 102 7.95 6.46 7.95
C ILE A 102 7.05 5.42 7.32
N PHE A 103 5.92 5.86 6.78
CA PHE A 103 4.95 5.04 6.08
C PHE A 103 5.16 5.16 4.59
N ASP A 104 5.20 4.02 3.91
CA ASP A 104 5.27 3.91 2.46
C ASP A 104 4.01 3.16 2.00
N PHE A 105 3.29 3.71 1.03
CA PHE A 105 2.00 3.16 0.62
C PHE A 105 1.75 3.29 -0.88
N ALA A 106 1.11 2.27 -1.45
CA ALA A 106 0.83 2.19 -2.88
C ALA A 106 -0.46 1.39 -3.16
N PRO A 107 -1.14 1.63 -4.29
CA PRO A 107 -2.30 0.82 -4.68
C PRO A 107 -1.91 -0.65 -4.94
N LYS A 108 -2.67 -1.62 -4.40
CA LYS A 108 -2.45 -3.06 -4.59
C LYS A 108 -2.50 -3.49 -6.07
N ASN A 109 -3.21 -2.74 -6.90
CA ASN A 109 -3.34 -3.02 -8.34
C ASN A 109 -2.03 -2.88 -9.12
N SER A 110 -1.02 -2.20 -8.56
CA SER A 110 0.33 -2.12 -9.16
C SER A 110 1.05 -3.48 -9.12
N ALA A 111 0.91 -4.26 -8.04
CA ALA A 111 1.58 -5.55 -7.87
C ALA A 111 1.02 -6.66 -8.78
N LYS A 112 -0.30 -6.67 -9.04
CA LYS A 112 -0.94 -7.68 -9.91
C LYS A 112 -0.57 -7.50 -11.40
N LYS A 113 -0.32 -6.27 -11.87
CA LYS A 113 0.11 -6.03 -13.26
C LYS A 113 1.49 -6.65 -13.53
N VAL A 114 2.43 -6.52 -12.59
CA VAL A 114 3.79 -7.07 -12.74
C VAL A 114 3.77 -8.60 -12.75
N ALA A 115 3.04 -9.24 -11.83
CA ALA A 115 2.94 -10.70 -11.78
C ALA A 115 2.30 -11.29 -13.06
N LYS A 116 1.24 -10.66 -13.59
CA LYS A 116 0.54 -11.11 -14.81
C LYS A 116 1.38 -10.91 -16.08
N MET A 117 2.23 -9.88 -16.10
CA MET A 117 3.18 -9.62 -17.20
C MET A 117 4.32 -10.65 -17.20
N ASN A 118 4.87 -10.97 -16.02
CA ASN A 118 5.92 -11.98 -15.87
C ASN A 118 5.43 -13.39 -16.22
N SER A 119 4.20 -13.76 -15.84
CA SER A 119 3.63 -15.06 -16.23
C SER A 119 3.38 -15.17 -17.74
N LYS A 120 2.93 -14.09 -18.39
CA LYS A 120 2.76 -14.05 -19.85
C LYS A 120 4.09 -14.18 -20.58
N ASN A 121 5.13 -13.46 -20.13
CA ASN A 121 6.46 -13.59 -20.72
C ASN A 121 7.01 -15.01 -20.57
N LYS A 122 6.85 -15.65 -19.41
CA LYS A 122 7.30 -17.03 -19.18
C LYS A 122 6.57 -18.05 -20.06
N LEU A 123 5.28 -17.86 -20.31
CA LEU A 123 4.49 -18.69 -21.23
C LEU A 123 4.94 -18.47 -22.69
N LEU A 124 5.16 -17.22 -23.11
CA LEU A 124 5.72 -16.90 -24.43
C LEU A 124 7.10 -17.52 -24.62
N ASP A 125 8.00 -17.43 -23.62
CA ASP A 125 9.36 -17.95 -23.72
C ASP A 125 9.37 -19.49 -23.84
N ALA A 126 8.43 -20.18 -23.19
CA ALA A 126 8.24 -21.62 -23.33
C ALA A 126 7.67 -22.02 -24.70
N GLU A 127 6.78 -21.22 -25.27
CA GLU A 127 6.25 -21.40 -26.63
C GLU A 127 7.34 -21.20 -27.69
N VAL A 128 8.15 -20.14 -27.53
CA VAL A 128 9.29 -19.82 -28.38
C VAL A 128 10.32 -20.95 -28.34
N ALA A 129 10.60 -21.52 -27.17
CA ALA A 129 11.54 -22.64 -27.02
C ALA A 129 11.10 -23.90 -27.78
N LYS A 130 9.80 -24.20 -27.82
CA LYS A 130 9.25 -25.35 -28.56
C LYS A 130 9.28 -25.16 -30.08
N LEU A 131 9.18 -23.92 -30.55
CA LEU A 131 9.07 -23.56 -31.96
C LEU A 131 10.36 -22.97 -32.54
N ALA A 132 11.45 -22.94 -31.74
CA ALA A 132 12.77 -22.48 -32.15
C ALA A 132 13.40 -23.47 -33.13
N ARG A 133 13.98 -22.96 -34.22
CA ARG A 133 14.71 -23.78 -35.20
C ARG A 133 16.18 -23.88 -34.81
N PRO A 134 16.88 -24.98 -35.14
CA PRO A 134 18.32 -25.10 -34.91
C PRO A 134 19.09 -23.96 -35.59
N GLY A 135 19.90 -23.22 -34.82
CA GLY A 135 20.71 -22.10 -35.33
C GLY A 135 20.02 -20.72 -35.35
N GLU A 136 18.74 -20.63 -35.00
CA GLU A 136 18.01 -19.36 -34.84
C GLU A 136 18.30 -18.76 -33.45
N THR A 137 18.55 -17.44 -33.36
CA THR A 137 18.71 -16.79 -32.06
C THR A 137 17.34 -16.58 -31.39
N TRP A 138 17.34 -16.49 -30.05
CA TRP A 138 16.13 -16.28 -29.27
C TRP A 138 15.34 -15.03 -29.70
N GLU A 139 16.04 -13.97 -30.12
CA GLU A 139 15.40 -12.75 -30.61
C GLU A 139 14.71 -12.95 -31.96
N GLN A 140 15.36 -13.67 -32.88
CA GLN A 140 14.81 -13.98 -34.21
C GLN A 140 13.54 -14.84 -34.09
N ALA A 141 13.55 -15.84 -33.22
CA ALA A 141 12.40 -16.71 -32.97
C ALA A 141 11.20 -15.93 -32.39
N ARG A 142 11.44 -14.96 -31.51
CA ARG A 142 10.40 -14.11 -30.91
C ARG A 142 9.78 -13.15 -31.92
N VAL A 143 10.59 -12.50 -32.74
CA VAL A 143 10.12 -11.56 -33.78
C VAL A 143 9.23 -12.27 -34.80
N ARG A 144 9.64 -13.47 -35.25
CA ARG A 144 8.88 -14.30 -36.18
C ARG A 144 7.51 -14.72 -35.63
N LEU A 145 7.44 -15.13 -34.36
CA LEU A 145 6.19 -15.58 -33.74
C LEU A 145 5.22 -14.42 -33.48
N ASN A 146 5.73 -13.23 -33.15
CA ASN A 146 4.90 -12.03 -32.98
C ASN A 146 4.32 -11.49 -34.28
N GLN A 147 4.94 -11.76 -35.44
CA GLN A 147 4.44 -11.35 -36.76
C GLN A 147 3.32 -12.25 -37.33
N ARG A 148 2.98 -13.36 -36.64
CA ARG A 148 1.94 -14.33 -37.06
C ARG A 148 0.57 -14.13 -36.41
N ILE A 149 0.46 -13.20 -35.46
CA ILE A 149 -0.78 -12.81 -34.77
C ILE A 149 -1.28 -11.52 -35.39
#